data_AF-A0A962KI89-F1
#
_entry.id   AF-A0A962KI89-F1
#
_cell.length_a   1.000
_cell.length_b   1.000
_cell.length_c   1.000
_cell.angle_alpha   90.00
_cell.angle_beta   90.00
_cell.angle_gamma   90.00
#
_symmetry.space_group_name_H-M   'P 1'
#
loop_
_entity.id
_entity.type
_entity.pdbx_description
1 polymer ?
#
loop_
_entity_poly.entity_id
_entity_poly.type
_entity_poly.pdbx_seq_one_letter_code
_entity_poly.pdbx_strand_id
1 'polypeptide(L)'
;MLLHKTRDVGVLLGVMTLALFPATLAAQDGGDAQANNPLAQTTSLNFQTQYTGSITGTDGDANSVLLRYAVPFSAFGGEWISRFTLPINTGTLPDGSSETAIGDFNFFAAYLFDTGDPAVSFGFGPSLTAPTATDDRLGSEKWSVGFANILFNARNPKFQWGYLLQWQTSVAGNGDRKDINIGAFQPFGFYQ
;
A
#
# COMPACT_ATOMS: atom_id res chain seq x y z
N MET A 1 14.84 23.59 -29.03
CA MET A 1 15.27 22.19 -29.17
C MET A 1 14.58 21.41 -28.06
N LEU A 2 13.45 20.77 -28.38
CA LEU A 2 12.61 20.04 -27.44
C LEU A 2 13.26 18.67 -27.13
N LEU A 3 13.93 18.55 -25.98
CA LEU A 3 14.40 17.25 -25.51
C LEU A 3 13.20 16.38 -25.16
N HIS A 4 12.92 15.41 -26.01
CA HIS A 4 12.06 14.27 -25.69
C HIS A 4 12.75 13.45 -24.59
N LYS A 5 12.36 13.67 -23.33
CA LYS A 5 12.72 12.79 -22.21
C LYS A 5 11.95 11.48 -22.41
N THR A 6 12.63 10.46 -22.92
CA THR A 6 12.11 9.09 -22.98
C THR A 6 11.69 8.66 -21.58
N ARG A 7 10.41 8.35 -21.42
CA ARG A 7 9.85 7.85 -20.16
C ARG A 7 10.21 6.36 -20.09
N ASP A 8 11.33 6.05 -19.44
CA ASP A 8 11.71 4.66 -19.18
C ASP A 8 10.66 4.04 -18.24
N VAL A 9 9.92 3.06 -18.75
CA VAL A 9 8.95 2.27 -17.99
C VAL A 9 9.75 1.24 -17.18
N GLY A 10 10.06 1.58 -15.94
CA GLY A 10 10.65 0.63 -14.99
C GLY A 10 9.58 -0.36 -14.51
N VAL A 11 9.50 -1.53 -15.13
CA VAL A 11 8.77 -2.68 -14.56
C VAL A 11 9.64 -3.25 -13.46
N LEU A 12 9.35 -2.93 -12.19
CA LEU A 12 9.97 -3.63 -11.06
C LEU A 12 9.27 -4.99 -10.91
N LEU A 13 9.85 -5.98 -11.57
CA LEU A 13 9.41 -7.38 -11.55
C LEU A 13 9.68 -7.98 -10.16
N GLY A 14 8.60 -8.28 -9.44
CA GLY A 14 8.55 -9.36 -8.46
C GLY A 14 9.26 -9.13 -7.13
N VAL A 15 8.70 -8.25 -6.29
CA VAL A 15 8.80 -8.47 -4.84
C VAL A 15 7.62 -9.32 -4.45
N MET A 16 7.83 -10.63 -4.26
CA MET A 16 6.84 -11.50 -3.63
C MET A 16 6.85 -11.21 -2.13
N THR A 17 6.21 -10.13 -1.72
CA THR A 17 6.02 -9.83 -0.30
C THR A 17 5.02 -10.83 0.25
N LEU A 18 5.48 -11.72 1.13
CA LEU A 18 4.59 -12.54 1.94
C LEU A 18 3.90 -11.61 2.95
N ALA A 19 2.77 -11.03 2.55
CA ALA A 19 1.96 -10.20 3.42
C ALA A 19 1.20 -11.10 4.42
N LEU A 20 1.84 -11.40 5.54
CA LEU A 20 1.11 -11.78 6.76
C LEU A 20 0.33 -10.53 7.17
N PHE A 21 -0.97 -10.52 6.89
CA PHE A 21 -1.87 -9.49 7.42
C PHE A 21 -1.99 -9.72 8.92
N PRO A 22 -1.50 -8.78 9.77
CA PRO A 22 -1.74 -8.89 11.21
C PRO A 22 -3.24 -8.72 11.45
N ALA A 23 -3.77 -9.46 12.43
CA ALA A 23 -5.14 -9.27 12.90
C ALA A 23 -5.36 -7.80 13.25
N THR A 24 -6.36 -7.19 12.64
CA THR A 24 -6.80 -5.83 12.93
C THR A 24 -7.41 -5.82 14.34
N LEU A 25 -6.98 -4.91 15.24
CA LEU A 25 -7.79 -4.59 16.42
C LEU A 25 -9.01 -3.81 15.94
N ALA A 26 -10.08 -4.53 15.61
CA ALA A 26 -11.41 -3.97 15.41
C ALA A 26 -12.19 -4.11 16.72
N ALA A 27 -12.84 -3.03 17.17
CA ALA A 27 -13.95 -3.16 18.11
C ALA A 27 -15.07 -3.90 17.37
N GLN A 28 -15.26 -5.18 17.67
CA GLN A 28 -16.13 -6.08 16.88
C GLN A 28 -17.61 -5.94 17.25
N ASP A 29 -18.42 -5.84 16.18
CA ASP A 29 -19.80 -6.31 16.10
C ASP A 29 -20.02 -7.12 14.79
N GLY A 30 -18.96 -7.68 14.20
CA GLY A 30 -18.99 -8.39 12.90
C GLY A 30 -18.19 -9.71 12.91
N GLY A 31 -18.75 -10.75 12.29
CA GLY A 31 -18.20 -12.12 12.25
C GLY A 31 -16.91 -12.29 11.44
N ASP A 32 -16.34 -13.51 11.46
CA ASP A 32 -14.96 -13.85 11.03
C ASP A 32 -14.59 -13.41 9.60
N ALA A 33 -15.54 -13.38 8.66
CA ALA A 33 -15.30 -12.93 7.29
C ALA A 33 -15.05 -11.42 7.18
N GLN A 34 -15.68 -10.62 8.04
CA GLN A 34 -15.50 -9.17 8.06
C GLN A 34 -14.14 -8.80 8.64
N ALA A 35 -13.58 -9.61 9.55
CA ALA A 35 -12.25 -9.40 10.12
C ALA A 35 -11.13 -9.46 9.07
N ASN A 36 -11.32 -10.27 8.02
CA ASN A 36 -10.36 -10.40 6.91
C ASN A 36 -10.60 -9.40 5.78
N ASN A 37 -11.73 -8.68 5.78
CA ASN A 37 -12.11 -7.79 4.69
C ASN A 37 -11.30 -6.48 4.76
N PRO A 38 -10.38 -6.20 3.82
CA PRO A 38 -9.63 -4.95 3.82
C PRO A 38 -10.53 -3.71 3.55
N LEU A 39 -11.71 -3.90 2.99
CA LEU A 39 -12.68 -2.84 2.74
C LEU A 39 -13.76 -2.77 3.83
N ALA A 40 -13.60 -3.51 4.93
CA ALA A 40 -14.51 -3.40 6.07
C ALA A 40 -14.62 -1.94 6.51
N GLN A 41 -15.86 -1.47 6.65
CA GLN A 41 -16.17 -0.11 7.09
C GLN A 41 -15.97 0.06 8.59
N THR A 42 -14.74 -0.16 9.03
CA THR A 42 -14.34 -0.06 10.44
C THR A 42 -13.09 0.79 10.53
N THR A 43 -13.10 1.76 11.45
CA THR A 43 -11.87 2.48 11.79
C THR A 43 -10.88 1.51 12.42
N SER A 44 -9.67 1.46 11.88
CA SER A 44 -8.64 0.55 12.37
C SER A 44 -7.24 1.14 12.34
N LEU A 45 -6.43 0.73 13.31
CA LEU A 45 -5.01 1.00 13.39
C LEU A 45 -4.27 -0.34 13.38
N ASN A 46 -3.33 -0.49 12.45
CA ASN A 46 -2.56 -1.71 12.25
C ASN A 46 -1.07 -1.40 12.14
N PHE A 47 -0.26 -2.28 12.72
CA PHE A 47 1.19 -2.26 12.64
C PHE A 47 1.63 -3.52 11.89
N GLN A 48 2.27 -3.36 10.75
CA GLN A 48 2.72 -4.49 9.94
C GLN A 48 4.23 -4.43 9.76
N THR A 49 4.93 -5.46 10.23
CA THR A 49 6.37 -5.60 9.99
C THR A 49 6.61 -6.40 8.72
N GLN A 50 7.49 -5.91 7.86
CA GLN A 50 7.93 -6.56 6.64
C GLN A 50 9.44 -6.72 6.69
N TYR A 51 9.92 -7.96 6.60
CA TYR A 51 11.34 -8.26 6.52
C TYR A 51 11.72 -8.62 5.09
N THR A 52 12.76 -7.98 4.57
CA THR A 52 13.33 -8.24 3.25
C THR A 52 14.76 -8.73 3.45
N GLY A 53 14.95 -10.05 3.41
CA GLY A 53 16.25 -10.68 3.70
C GLY A 53 17.32 -10.51 2.63
N SER A 54 16.97 -9.94 1.47
CA SER A 54 17.93 -9.55 0.43
C SER A 54 17.32 -8.47 -0.45
N ILE A 55 18.03 -7.36 -0.62
CA ILE A 55 17.63 -6.29 -1.55
C ILE A 55 18.40 -6.52 -2.86
N THR A 56 17.71 -6.58 -3.99
CA THR A 56 18.36 -6.81 -5.29
C THR A 56 19.43 -5.74 -5.56
N GLY A 57 20.69 -6.17 -5.76
CA GLY A 57 21.80 -5.26 -6.02
C GLY A 57 22.56 -4.77 -4.78
N THR A 58 22.23 -5.28 -3.59
CA THR A 58 23.03 -5.08 -2.37
C THR A 58 23.12 -6.39 -1.56
N ASP A 59 24.13 -6.48 -0.69
CA ASP A 59 24.28 -7.59 0.26
C ASP A 59 23.54 -7.32 1.59
N GLY A 60 22.59 -6.38 1.59
CA GLY A 60 21.89 -5.91 2.78
C GLY A 60 20.48 -6.48 2.91
N ASP A 61 20.01 -6.57 4.15
CA ASP A 61 18.61 -6.76 4.50
C ASP A 61 17.92 -5.42 4.83
N ALA A 62 16.59 -5.44 4.79
CA ALA A 62 15.77 -4.33 5.23
C ALA A 62 14.62 -4.83 6.09
N ASN A 63 14.23 -3.99 7.04
CA ASN A 63 13.02 -4.16 7.82
C ASN A 63 12.16 -2.92 7.67
N SER A 64 10.86 -3.10 7.47
CA SER A 64 9.90 -2.01 7.41
C SER A 64 8.78 -2.25 8.40
N VAL A 65 8.57 -1.31 9.30
CA VAL A 65 7.36 -1.24 10.12
C VAL A 65 6.39 -0.27 9.45
N LEU A 66 5.23 -0.77 9.04
CA LEU A 66 4.17 0.01 8.43
C LEU A 66 3.14 0.38 9.50
N LEU A 67 3.03 1.67 9.80
CA LEU A 67 1.92 2.23 10.57
C LEU A 67 0.76 2.50 9.61
N ARG A 68 -0.36 1.80 9.79
CA ARG A 68 -1.49 1.84 8.87
C ARG A 68 -2.76 2.25 9.60
N TYR A 69 -3.40 3.31 9.14
CA TYR A 69 -4.67 3.77 9.69
C TYR A 69 -5.74 3.73 8.59
N ALA A 70 -6.87 3.09 8.84
CA ALA A 70 -8.01 3.08 7.94
C ALA A 70 -9.20 3.73 8.63
N VAL A 71 -9.92 4.59 7.91
CA VAL A 71 -11.12 5.25 8.43
C VAL A 71 -12.17 5.37 7.33
N PRO A 72 -13.40 4.84 7.54
CA PRO A 72 -14.50 5.02 6.62
C PRO A 72 -15.10 6.42 6.74
N PHE A 73 -15.67 6.92 5.64
CA PHE A 73 -16.39 8.19 5.61
C PHE A 73 -17.40 8.20 4.45
N SER A 74 -18.49 8.94 4.62
CA SER A 74 -19.48 9.14 3.55
C SER A 74 -19.20 10.47 2.84
N ALA A 75 -19.03 10.43 1.53
CA ALA A 75 -18.81 11.62 0.71
C ALA A 75 -19.27 11.38 -0.73
N PHE A 76 -19.56 12.45 -1.47
CA PHE A 76 -19.92 12.38 -2.89
C PHE A 76 -21.05 11.39 -3.23
N GLY A 77 -22.00 11.19 -2.30
CA GLY A 77 -23.15 10.32 -2.49
C GLY A 77 -22.91 8.83 -2.27
N GLY A 78 -21.78 8.44 -1.67
CA GLY A 78 -21.61 7.06 -1.23
C GLY A 78 -20.53 6.89 -0.17
N GLU A 79 -20.20 5.63 0.07
CA GLU A 79 -19.33 5.19 1.14
C GLU A 79 -17.90 5.06 0.66
N TRP A 80 -16.96 5.58 1.44
CA TRP A 80 -15.55 5.52 1.15
C TRP A 80 -14.78 4.91 2.31
N ILE A 81 -13.63 4.33 2.00
CA ILE A 81 -12.60 4.03 2.98
C ILE A 81 -11.31 4.75 2.61
N SER A 82 -10.79 5.53 3.55
CA SER A 82 -9.45 6.09 3.43
C SER A 82 -8.45 5.20 4.15
N ARG A 83 -7.25 5.08 3.57
CA ARG A 83 -6.12 4.42 4.19
C ARG A 83 -4.90 5.29 4.13
N PHE A 84 -4.25 5.42 5.28
CA PHE A 84 -3.00 6.11 5.48
C PHE A 84 -1.94 5.08 5.84
N THR A 85 -0.74 5.21 5.30
CA THR A 85 0.38 4.31 5.56
C THR A 85 1.65 5.13 5.70
N LEU A 86 2.29 5.03 6.86
CA LEU A 86 3.58 5.63 7.15
C LEU A 86 4.60 4.50 7.37
N PRO A 87 5.54 4.30 6.43
CA PRO A 87 6.60 3.32 6.60
C PRO A 87 7.73 3.89 7.47
N ILE A 88 8.23 3.08 8.40
CA ILE A 88 9.48 3.28 9.11
C ILE A 88 10.41 2.18 8.64
N ASN A 89 11.44 2.56 7.88
CA ASN A 89 12.35 1.64 7.23
C ASN A 89 13.67 1.62 7.98
N THR A 90 14.15 0.43 8.28
CA THR A 90 15.50 0.15 8.75
C THR A 90 16.26 -0.57 7.65
N GLY A 91 17.38 -0.04 7.20
CA GLY A 91 18.23 -0.66 6.19
C GLY A 91 19.69 -0.63 6.57
N THR A 92 20.44 -1.61 6.07
CA THR A 92 21.90 -1.65 6.21
C THR A 92 22.57 -0.80 5.11
N LEU A 93 23.46 0.09 5.51
CA LEU A 93 24.24 0.98 4.65
C LEU A 93 25.48 0.28 4.10
N PRO A 94 26.12 0.82 3.04
CA PRO A 94 27.34 0.24 2.46
C PRO A 94 28.52 0.10 3.44
N ASP A 95 28.55 0.89 4.51
CA ASP A 95 29.57 0.82 5.57
C ASP A 95 29.25 -0.22 6.65
N GLY A 96 28.15 -0.97 6.50
CA GLY A 96 27.70 -2.00 7.43
C GLY A 96 26.92 -1.47 8.63
N SER A 97 26.70 -0.16 8.75
CA SER A 97 25.83 0.41 9.77
C SER A 97 24.34 0.28 9.40
N SER A 98 23.45 0.23 10.39
CA SER A 98 22.01 0.23 10.17
C SER A 98 21.43 1.61 10.44
N GLU A 99 20.59 2.09 9.54
CA GLU A 99 19.88 3.35 9.70
C GLU A 99 18.37 3.15 9.67
N THR A 100 17.66 3.88 10.52
CA THR A 100 16.20 3.87 10.60
C THR A 100 15.65 5.24 10.26
N ALA A 101 14.78 5.32 9.26
CA ALA A 101 14.14 6.57 8.85
C ALA A 101 12.66 6.37 8.55
N ILE A 102 11.91 7.45 8.65
CA ILE A 102 10.56 7.52 8.09
C ILE A 102 10.69 7.54 6.57
N GLY A 103 9.84 6.81 5.86
CA GLY A 103 9.74 6.84 4.41
C GLY A 103 8.59 7.71 3.90
N ASP A 104 8.30 7.59 2.61
CA ASP A 104 7.25 8.38 1.98
C ASP A 104 5.85 7.96 2.46
N PHE A 105 5.06 8.94 2.88
CA PHE A 105 3.70 8.75 3.35
C PHE A 105 2.78 8.41 2.18
N ASN A 106 1.97 7.37 2.36
CA ASN A 106 1.04 6.90 1.35
C ASN A 106 -0.41 7.04 1.82
N PHE A 107 -1.25 7.53 0.92
CA PHE A 107 -2.68 7.69 1.12
C PHE A 107 -3.44 7.14 -0.10
N PHE A 108 -4.57 6.48 0.16
CA PHE A 108 -5.60 6.33 -0.86
C PHE A 108 -6.99 6.40 -0.24
N ALA A 109 -7.96 6.79 -1.04
CA ALA A 109 -9.38 6.68 -0.72
C ALA A 109 -10.06 5.83 -1.78
N ALA A 110 -10.83 4.83 -1.37
CA ALA A 110 -11.57 3.96 -2.27
C ALA A 110 -13.07 4.11 -2.03
N TYR A 111 -13.82 4.44 -3.09
CA TYR A 111 -15.27 4.38 -3.09
C TYR A 111 -15.69 2.90 -3.05
N LEU A 112 -16.59 2.57 -2.14
CA LEU A 112 -17.12 1.22 -1.95
C LEU A 112 -18.35 1.05 -2.84
N PHE A 113 -18.23 0.20 -3.84
CA PHE A 113 -19.33 -0.09 -4.75
C PHE A 113 -20.28 -1.10 -4.13
N ASP A 114 -21.58 -0.86 -4.27
CA ASP A 114 -22.59 -1.88 -4.02
C ASP A 114 -22.51 -2.94 -5.14
N THR A 115 -22.04 -4.12 -4.77
CA THR A 115 -21.90 -5.26 -5.69
C THR A 115 -23.19 -6.08 -5.81
N GLY A 116 -24.22 -5.77 -5.02
CA GLY A 116 -25.42 -6.57 -4.85
C GLY A 116 -25.21 -7.85 -4.04
N ASP A 117 -23.98 -8.13 -3.59
CA ASP A 117 -23.63 -9.30 -2.81
C ASP A 117 -22.82 -8.88 -1.56
N PRO A 118 -23.37 -9.03 -0.34
CA PRO A 118 -22.69 -8.61 0.88
C PRO A 118 -21.39 -9.38 1.14
N ALA A 119 -21.16 -10.52 0.48
CA ALA A 119 -19.92 -11.28 0.58
C ALA A 119 -18.83 -10.78 -0.39
N VAL A 120 -19.11 -9.80 -1.25
CA VAL A 120 -18.15 -9.24 -2.20
C VAL A 120 -18.00 -7.75 -1.98
N SER A 121 -16.80 -7.33 -1.61
CA SER A 121 -16.44 -5.92 -1.50
C SER A 121 -15.57 -5.50 -2.68
N PHE A 122 -15.93 -4.37 -3.29
CA PHE A 122 -15.17 -3.78 -4.39
C PHE A 122 -14.95 -2.29 -4.12
N GLY A 123 -13.70 -1.87 -4.21
CA GLY A 123 -13.28 -0.51 -3.91
C GLY A 123 -12.41 0.07 -5.02
N PHE A 124 -12.65 1.31 -5.44
CA PHE A 124 -11.78 2.02 -6.38
C PHE A 124 -11.67 3.49 -6.01
N GLY A 125 -10.48 4.07 -6.14
CA GLY A 125 -10.34 5.52 -6.02
C GLY A 125 -8.90 6.02 -6.06
N PRO A 126 -8.70 7.32 -5.83
CA PRO A 126 -7.41 7.97 -6.01
C PRO A 126 -6.39 7.58 -4.92
N SER A 127 -5.12 7.66 -5.28
CA SER A 127 -3.99 7.57 -4.36
C SER A 127 -3.06 8.78 -4.47
N LEU A 128 -2.35 9.05 -3.37
CA LEU A 128 -1.36 10.11 -3.23
C LEU A 128 -0.19 9.57 -2.39
N THR A 129 1.03 9.86 -2.82
CA THR A 129 2.25 9.63 -2.05
C THR A 129 2.94 10.96 -1.84
N ALA A 130 3.25 11.27 -0.59
CA ALA A 130 3.93 12.48 -0.17
C ALA A 130 5.39 12.17 0.21
N PRO A 131 6.35 13.01 -0.21
CA PRO A 131 7.77 12.81 0.09
C PRO A 131 8.08 13.26 1.53
N THR A 132 7.67 12.45 2.51
CA THR A 132 7.86 12.72 3.94
C THR A 132 9.08 12.03 4.52
N ALA A 133 9.88 11.35 3.69
CA ALA A 133 11.03 10.63 4.19
C ALA A 133 11.99 11.56 4.94
N THR A 134 12.49 11.12 6.09
CA THR A 134 13.43 11.90 6.92
C THR A 134 14.88 11.72 6.50
N ASP A 135 15.14 10.71 5.68
CA ASP A 135 16.42 10.46 5.02
C ASP A 135 16.17 10.32 3.52
N ASP A 136 16.81 11.21 2.77
CA ASP A 136 16.75 11.30 1.32
C ASP A 136 17.12 9.97 0.64
N ARG A 137 17.94 9.11 1.25
CA ARG A 137 18.31 7.80 0.68
C ARG A 137 17.17 6.77 0.75
N LEU A 138 16.21 6.97 1.64
CA LEU A 138 15.08 6.06 1.89
C LEU A 138 13.74 6.60 1.36
N GLY A 139 13.75 7.77 0.73
CA GLY A 139 12.59 8.39 0.09
C GLY A 139 12.77 8.61 -1.41
N SER A 140 11.66 8.89 -2.08
CA SER A 140 11.67 9.26 -3.50
C SER A 140 11.89 10.75 -3.74
N GLU A 141 11.56 11.59 -2.76
CA GLU A 141 11.44 13.05 -2.89
C GLU A 141 10.45 13.48 -4.00
N LYS A 142 9.50 12.61 -4.35
CA LYS A 142 8.47 12.87 -5.36
C LYS A 142 7.08 12.89 -4.73
N TRP A 143 6.31 13.91 -5.10
CA TRP A 143 4.86 13.83 -5.00
C TRP A 143 4.33 12.95 -6.12
N SER A 144 3.60 11.90 -5.77
CA SER A 144 3.00 10.98 -6.73
C SER A 144 1.49 10.89 -6.56
N VAL A 145 0.78 10.74 -7.67
CA VAL A 145 -0.67 10.51 -7.68
C VAL A 145 -0.97 9.25 -8.46
N GLY A 146 -2.12 8.65 -8.20
CA GLY A 146 -2.47 7.39 -8.82
C GLY A 146 -3.86 6.92 -8.49
N PHE A 147 -4.05 5.61 -8.55
CA PHE A 147 -5.27 4.94 -8.10
C PHE A 147 -4.95 3.69 -7.28
N ALA A 148 -5.95 3.27 -6.52
CA ALA A 148 -6.02 1.99 -5.86
C ALA A 148 -7.34 1.29 -6.20
N ASN A 149 -7.28 -0.01 -6.45
CA ASN A 149 -8.43 -0.88 -6.64
C ASN A 149 -8.28 -2.10 -5.74
N ILE A 150 -9.35 -2.45 -5.04
CA ILE A 150 -9.37 -3.59 -4.13
C ILE A 150 -10.62 -4.41 -4.43
N LEU A 151 -10.44 -5.72 -4.54
CA LEU A 151 -11.53 -6.69 -4.56
C LEU A 151 -11.33 -7.65 -3.40
N PHE A 152 -12.40 -7.97 -2.69
CA PHE A 152 -12.43 -9.03 -1.70
C PHE A 152 -13.68 -9.88 -1.88
N ASN A 153 -13.50 -11.20 -1.90
CA ASN A 153 -14.56 -12.18 -2.08
C ASN A 153 -14.52 -13.17 -0.91
N ALA A 154 -15.57 -13.11 -0.09
CA ALA A 154 -15.78 -13.97 1.07
C ALA A 154 -16.96 -14.94 0.90
N ARG A 155 -17.40 -15.21 -0.35
CA ARG A 155 -18.53 -16.13 -0.62
C ARG A 155 -18.32 -17.53 -0.04
N ASN A 156 -17.07 -17.99 -0.02
CA ASN A 156 -16.72 -19.25 0.61
C ASN A 156 -16.12 -18.96 1.99
N PRO A 157 -16.75 -19.42 3.08
CA PRO A 157 -16.26 -19.15 4.44
C PRO A 157 -14.89 -19.80 4.72
N LYS A 158 -14.56 -20.92 4.08
CA LYS A 158 -13.27 -21.62 4.25
C LYS A 158 -12.15 -21.03 3.43
N PHE A 159 -12.48 -20.38 2.31
CA PHE A 159 -11.48 -19.82 1.40
C PHE A 159 -11.94 -18.47 0.86
N GLN A 160 -11.34 -17.42 1.40
CA GLN A 160 -11.61 -16.04 1.04
C GLN A 160 -10.43 -15.51 0.26
N TRP A 161 -10.66 -14.68 -0.76
CA TRP A 161 -9.59 -14.23 -1.65
C TRP A 161 -9.85 -12.82 -2.18
N GLY A 162 -8.80 -12.20 -2.69
CA GLY A 162 -8.88 -10.85 -3.22
C GLY A 162 -7.59 -10.38 -3.86
N TYR A 163 -7.57 -9.11 -4.21
CA TYR A 163 -6.37 -8.44 -4.68
C TYR A 163 -6.38 -6.95 -4.33
N LEU A 164 -5.18 -6.37 -4.29
CA LEU A 164 -4.93 -4.93 -4.32
C LEU A 164 -4.14 -4.59 -5.59
N LEU A 165 -4.70 -3.73 -6.43
CA LEU A 165 -4.06 -3.18 -7.61
C LEU A 165 -3.82 -1.69 -7.36
N GLN A 166 -2.58 -1.24 -7.55
CA GLN A 166 -2.20 0.15 -7.42
C GLN A 166 -1.38 0.57 -8.63
N TRP A 167 -1.55 1.81 -9.03
CA TRP A 167 -0.65 2.45 -9.98
C TRP A 167 -0.43 3.89 -9.54
N GLN A 168 0.79 4.39 -9.70
CA GLN A 168 1.15 5.75 -9.35
C GLN A 168 2.17 6.33 -10.32
N THR A 169 2.14 7.65 -10.48
CA THR A 169 3.15 8.40 -11.21
C THR A 169 3.52 9.69 -10.48
N SER A 170 4.79 10.10 -10.57
CA SER A 170 5.25 11.37 -9.99
C SER A 170 4.73 12.55 -10.80
N VAL A 171 4.24 13.58 -10.10
CA VAL A 171 3.73 14.83 -10.69
C VAL A 171 4.55 16.06 -10.29
N ALA A 172 5.26 15.98 -9.17
CA ALA A 172 6.16 17.04 -8.68
C ALA A 172 7.25 16.44 -7.78
N GLY A 173 8.23 17.27 -7.37
CA GLY A 173 9.32 16.87 -6.48
C GLY A 173 10.69 17.20 -7.06
N ASN A 174 11.75 16.65 -6.45
CA ASN A 174 13.13 16.92 -6.87
C ASN A 174 13.37 16.45 -8.32
N GLY A 175 13.90 17.33 -9.17
CA GLY A 175 14.18 17.03 -10.59
C GLY A 175 15.33 16.04 -10.80
N ASP A 176 16.25 15.95 -9.84
CA ASP A 176 17.42 15.06 -9.91
C ASP A 176 17.08 13.60 -9.55
N ARG A 177 15.94 13.40 -8.89
CA ARG A 177 15.40 12.07 -8.56
C ARG A 177 14.68 11.46 -9.75
N LYS A 178 14.75 10.13 -9.88
CA LYS A 178 14.04 9.37 -10.92
C LYS A 178 12.54 9.59 -10.80
N ASP A 179 11.88 9.78 -11.94
CA ASP A 179 10.43 9.91 -12.00
C ASP A 179 9.77 8.56 -11.63
N ILE A 180 8.65 8.63 -10.94
CA ILE A 180 7.87 7.45 -10.54
C ILE A 180 6.86 7.16 -11.64
N ASN A 181 6.80 5.90 -12.05
CA ASN A 181 5.72 5.33 -12.83
C ASN A 181 5.71 3.82 -12.58
N ILE A 182 4.94 3.39 -11.59
CA ILE A 182 4.96 2.00 -11.13
C ILE A 182 3.55 1.51 -10.90
N GLY A 183 3.31 0.26 -11.31
CA GLY A 183 2.11 -0.49 -11.00
C GLY A 183 2.46 -1.67 -10.09
N ALA A 184 1.59 -1.96 -9.12
CA ALA A 184 1.71 -3.09 -8.22
C ALA A 184 0.40 -3.87 -8.21
N PHE A 185 0.49 -5.19 -8.39
CA PHE A 185 -0.63 -6.10 -8.24
C PHE A 185 -0.31 -7.11 -7.14
N GLN A 186 -1.15 -7.15 -6.11
CA GLN A 186 -0.94 -7.91 -4.89
C GLN A 186 -2.15 -8.83 -4.64
N PRO A 187 -2.11 -10.08 -5.11
CA PRO A 187 -3.13 -11.06 -4.76
C PRO A 187 -2.99 -11.49 -3.30
N PHE A 188 -4.10 -11.81 -2.65
CA PHE A 188 -4.11 -12.34 -1.29
C PHE A 188 -5.25 -13.34 -1.08
N GLY A 189 -5.10 -14.20 -0.08
CA GLY A 189 -6.12 -15.18 0.29
C GLY A 189 -5.98 -15.66 1.73
N PHE A 190 -7.10 -16.07 2.30
CA PHE A 190 -7.24 -16.57 3.65
C PHE A 190 -7.90 -17.93 3.60
N TYR A 191 -7.31 -18.89 4.32
CA TYR A 191 -7.86 -20.23 4.51
C TYR A 191 -8.18 -20.43 5.99
N GLN A 192 -9.38 -20.92 6.28
CA GLN A 192 -9.92 -21.13 7.63
C GLN A 192 -10.36 -22.58 7.81
#